data_AF-A0A3P6FM96-F1
#
_entry.id   AF-A0A3P6FM96-F1
#
_cell.length_a   1.000
_cell.length_b   1.000
_cell.length_c   1.000
_cell.angle_alpha   90.00
_cell.angle_beta   90.00
_cell.angle_gamma   90.00
#
_symmetry.space_group_name_H-M   'P 1'
#
loop_
_entity.id
_entity.type
_entity.pdbx_description
1 polymer ?
#
loop_
_entity_poly.entity_id
_entity_poly.type
_entity_poly.pdbx_seq_one_letter_code
_entity_poly.pdbx_strand_id
1 'polypeptide(L)'
;FRQELANLDKDPDTNKTAMSNLRTIVKDLDAKALHVFLTQLSETKEIGSDSGGGYTVSLFEDLARAHGVKISPHVETIMPVIVRTLSSCEGALSVQQACSKAVAAMARYGIDPATAEDKKRNVIHSLCKPLSDSLLDSQHLALGASLCLKSLVDCDSWRFASSEMVNTLCQSLAVSLEAASESHIALVIVALAKRNAFTVEAYARLFVKSGLRILELGFVEGDAQKRVLAVQMLNFLMKYLNPKSMSSEVELVLQEMGKHVEDEVYFVRVAVHETLETAE
;
A
#
# COMPACT_ATOMS: atom_id res chain seq x y z
N PHE A 1 -3.67 -3.00 30.55
CA PHE A 1 -4.17 -2.93 29.16
C PHE A 1 -5.42 -3.77 28.89
N ARG A 2 -5.62 -4.97 29.48
CA ARG A 2 -6.85 -5.79 29.25
C ARG A 2 -8.17 -5.03 29.42
N GLN A 3 -8.30 -4.28 30.52
CA GLN A 3 -9.49 -3.46 30.76
C GLN A 3 -9.66 -2.37 29.71
N GLU A 4 -8.56 -1.74 29.29
CA GLU A 4 -8.58 -0.70 28.25
C GLU A 4 -8.96 -1.27 26.88
N LEU A 5 -8.49 -2.47 26.53
CA LEU A 5 -8.90 -3.17 25.30
C LEU A 5 -10.41 -3.46 25.31
N ALA A 6 -10.96 -3.91 26.44
CA ALA A 6 -12.40 -4.12 26.59
C ALA A 6 -13.23 -2.82 26.63
N ASN A 7 -12.59 -1.67 26.85
CA ASN A 7 -13.24 -0.37 26.86
C ASN A 7 -13.30 0.27 25.45
N LEU A 8 -12.68 -0.34 24.43
CA LEU A 8 -12.74 0.15 23.04
C LEU A 8 -14.14 0.02 22.42
N ASP A 9 -14.96 -0.92 22.91
CA ASP A 9 -16.32 -1.21 22.40
C ASP A 9 -17.40 -0.36 23.09
N LYS A 10 -17.00 0.53 23.99
CA LYS A 10 -17.93 1.35 24.77
C LYS A 10 -18.24 2.66 24.04
N ASP A 11 -18.90 3.57 24.75
CA ASP A 11 -19.23 4.89 24.22
C ASP A 11 -17.99 5.67 23.74
N PRO A 12 -18.15 6.67 22.85
CA PRO A 12 -17.03 7.40 22.25
C PRO A 12 -16.07 8.05 23.26
N ASP A 13 -16.56 8.52 24.41
CA ASP A 13 -15.72 9.16 25.43
C ASP A 13 -14.88 8.11 26.18
N THR A 14 -15.48 6.96 26.51
CA THR A 14 -14.77 5.81 27.08
C THR A 14 -13.75 5.24 26.10
N ASN A 15 -14.10 5.09 24.82
CA ASN A 15 -13.18 4.64 23.77
C ASN A 15 -11.98 5.58 23.64
N LYS A 16 -12.22 6.89 23.55
CA LYS A 16 -11.16 7.91 23.41
C LYS A 16 -10.19 7.88 24.60
N THR A 17 -10.74 7.76 25.81
CA THR A 17 -9.93 7.66 27.04
C THR A 17 -9.12 6.36 27.04
N ALA A 18 -9.74 5.24 26.69
CA ALA A 18 -9.06 3.94 26.62
C ALA A 18 -7.93 3.94 25.59
N MET A 19 -8.15 4.54 24.42
CA MET A 19 -7.11 4.70 23.40
C MET A 19 -5.95 5.58 23.86
N SER A 20 -6.23 6.68 24.57
CA SER A 20 -5.18 7.53 25.15
C SER A 20 -4.33 6.76 26.18
N ASN A 21 -4.99 5.97 27.03
CA ASN A 21 -4.32 5.12 28.01
C ASN A 21 -3.48 4.03 27.32
N LEU A 22 -4.03 3.34 26.32
CA LEU A 22 -3.32 2.31 25.55
C LEU A 22 -2.07 2.86 24.87
N ARG A 23 -2.13 4.06 24.27
CA ARG A 23 -0.96 4.71 23.66
C ARG A 23 0.13 5.05 24.67
N THR A 24 -0.24 5.31 25.92
CA THR A 24 0.73 5.52 27.00
C THR A 24 1.34 4.19 27.42
N ILE A 25 0.50 3.16 27.67
CA ILE A 25 0.94 1.82 28.07
C ILE A 25 1.87 1.17 27.03
N VAL A 26 1.54 1.30 25.74
CA VAL A 26 2.29 0.71 24.62
C VAL A 26 3.75 1.12 24.62
N LYS A 27 4.09 2.34 25.07
CA LYS A 27 5.48 2.84 25.05
C LYS A 27 6.40 2.10 26.01
N ASP A 28 5.85 1.61 27.12
CA ASP A 28 6.63 1.09 28.25
C ASP A 28 6.53 -0.44 28.41
N LEU A 29 5.98 -1.15 27.41
CA LEU A 29 5.88 -2.61 27.46
C LEU A 29 7.27 -3.26 27.41
N ASP A 30 7.55 -4.17 28.35
CA ASP A 30 8.68 -5.09 28.21
C ASP A 30 8.41 -6.14 27.11
N ALA A 31 9.42 -6.92 26.73
CA ALA A 31 9.29 -7.89 25.63
C ALA A 31 8.22 -8.98 25.88
N LYS A 32 8.02 -9.39 27.14
CA LYS A 32 7.02 -10.39 27.50
C LYS A 32 5.62 -9.78 27.46
N ALA A 33 5.47 -8.57 28.01
CA ALA A 33 4.23 -7.81 27.99
C ALA A 33 3.83 -7.42 26.56
N LEU A 34 4.79 -7.09 25.69
CA LEU A 34 4.60 -6.82 24.27
C LEU A 34 3.98 -8.01 23.55
N HIS A 35 4.56 -9.21 23.72
CA HIS A 35 4.01 -10.42 23.11
C HIS A 35 2.57 -10.69 23.57
N VAL A 36 2.32 -10.64 24.89
CA VAL A 36 0.96 -10.83 25.44
C VAL A 36 0.00 -9.76 24.92
N PHE A 37 0.43 -8.50 24.85
CA PHE A 37 -0.37 -7.40 24.32
C PHE A 37 -0.78 -7.65 22.86
N LEU A 38 0.18 -8.04 22.02
CA LEU A 38 -0.05 -8.32 20.60
C LEU A 38 -0.98 -9.50 20.39
N THR A 39 -0.79 -10.60 21.13
CA THR A 39 -1.71 -11.75 21.09
C THR A 39 -3.14 -11.32 21.43
N GLN A 40 -3.32 -10.54 22.49
CA GLN A 40 -4.65 -10.07 22.89
C GLN A 40 -5.25 -9.08 21.90
N LEU A 41 -4.44 -8.19 21.32
CA LEU A 41 -4.88 -7.27 20.29
C LEU A 41 -5.32 -8.02 19.02
N SER A 42 -4.62 -9.10 18.65
CA SER A 42 -4.98 -9.95 17.51
C SER A 42 -6.24 -10.80 17.74
N GLU A 43 -6.52 -11.16 18.99
CA GLU A 43 -7.73 -11.90 19.42
C GLU A 43 -8.95 -11.00 19.64
N THR A 44 -8.74 -9.70 19.83
CA THR A 44 -9.82 -8.73 19.98
C THR A 44 -10.60 -8.73 18.66
N LYS A 45 -11.83 -9.25 18.69
CA LYS A 45 -12.72 -9.27 17.52
C LYS A 45 -12.83 -7.85 16.98
N GLU A 46 -12.87 -7.68 15.66
CA GLU A 46 -13.02 -6.35 15.07
C GLU A 46 -14.31 -5.71 15.56
N ILE A 47 -14.11 -4.66 16.34
CA ILE A 47 -15.14 -4.02 17.14
C ILE A 47 -15.92 -3.10 16.21
N GLY A 48 -17.17 -3.49 15.91
CA GLY A 48 -18.24 -2.63 15.43
C GLY A 48 -17.99 -1.86 14.13
N SER A 49 -18.70 -2.27 13.07
CA SER A 49 -18.73 -1.65 11.74
C SER A 49 -19.02 -0.14 11.69
N ASP A 50 -19.41 0.52 12.78
CA ASP A 50 -19.92 1.90 12.70
C ASP A 50 -18.94 2.99 13.13
N SER A 51 -17.74 2.66 13.63
CA SER A 51 -16.65 3.66 13.86
C SER A 51 -15.37 3.09 14.50
N GLY A 52 -15.36 1.83 14.94
CA GLY A 52 -14.38 1.29 15.89
C GLY A 52 -13.17 0.53 15.33
N GLY A 53 -13.27 -0.04 14.13
CA GLY A 53 -12.27 -1.00 13.62
C GLY A 53 -10.86 -0.43 13.35
N GLY A 54 -10.73 0.87 13.10
CA GLY A 54 -9.44 1.51 12.79
C GLY A 54 -8.52 1.78 13.99
N TYR A 55 -9.03 1.69 15.22
CA TYR A 55 -8.31 2.14 16.40
C TYR A 55 -7.19 1.18 16.82
N THR A 56 -7.43 -0.13 16.74
CA THR A 56 -6.45 -1.16 17.09
C THR A 56 -5.25 -1.13 16.14
N VAL A 57 -5.49 -0.92 14.84
CA VAL A 57 -4.41 -0.85 13.84
C VAL A 57 -3.51 0.37 14.07
N SER A 58 -4.06 1.49 14.55
CA SER A 58 -3.26 2.67 14.89
C SER A 58 -2.23 2.40 15.99
N LEU A 59 -2.48 1.42 16.87
CA LEU A 59 -1.54 1.02 17.92
C LEU A 59 -0.32 0.28 17.35
N PHE A 60 -0.44 -0.41 16.20
CA PHE A 60 0.71 -1.08 15.59
C PHE A 60 1.77 -0.07 15.10
N GLU A 61 1.36 1.11 14.66
CA GLU A 61 2.28 2.20 14.35
C GLU A 61 3.05 2.66 15.61
N ASP A 62 2.34 2.86 16.71
CA ASP A 62 2.93 3.27 17.99
C ASP A 62 3.85 2.19 18.57
N LEU A 63 3.45 0.92 18.47
CA LEU A 63 4.25 -0.23 18.87
C LEU A 63 5.54 -0.34 18.06
N ALA A 64 5.47 -0.24 16.73
CA ALA A 64 6.65 -0.28 15.88
C ALA A 64 7.63 0.86 16.22
N ARG A 65 7.10 2.06 16.48
CA ARG A 65 7.91 3.23 16.86
C ARG A 65 8.57 3.07 18.23
N ALA A 66 7.85 2.55 19.22
CA ALA A 66 8.36 2.41 20.59
C ALA A 66 9.33 1.23 20.75
N HIS A 67 9.05 0.11 20.08
CA HIS A 67 9.78 -1.15 20.28
C HIS A 67 10.80 -1.47 19.20
N GLY A 68 10.75 -0.75 18.07
CA GLY A 68 11.67 -0.91 16.96
C GLY A 68 11.78 -2.37 16.52
N VAL A 69 13.02 -2.86 16.45
CA VAL A 69 13.38 -4.20 15.97
C VAL A 69 12.70 -5.33 16.74
N LYS A 70 12.23 -5.08 17.97
CA LYS A 70 11.49 -6.07 18.76
C LYS A 70 10.11 -6.38 18.18
N ILE A 71 9.59 -5.56 17.24
CA ILE A 71 8.34 -5.84 16.53
C ILE A 71 8.50 -6.89 15.43
N SER A 72 9.72 -7.08 14.90
CA SER A 72 10.00 -7.96 13.76
C SER A 72 9.47 -9.39 13.95
N PRO A 73 9.68 -10.06 15.10
CA PRO A 73 9.17 -11.41 15.32
C PRO A 73 7.63 -11.51 15.36
N HIS A 74 6.92 -10.39 15.45
CA HIS A 74 5.47 -10.35 15.57
C HIS A 74 4.76 -9.90 14.29
N VAL A 75 5.50 -9.54 13.24
CA VAL A 75 4.92 -9.09 11.96
C VAL A 75 3.93 -10.11 11.39
N GLU A 76 4.26 -11.41 11.44
CA GLU A 76 3.39 -12.49 10.97
C GLU A 76 2.11 -12.65 11.79
N THR A 77 2.12 -12.21 13.06
CA THR A 77 0.93 -12.19 13.91
C THR A 77 0.08 -10.94 13.68
N ILE A 78 0.72 -9.82 13.33
CA ILE A 78 0.08 -8.52 13.11
C ILE A 78 -0.60 -8.45 11.73
N MET A 79 0.07 -8.91 10.68
CA MET A 79 -0.42 -8.77 9.30
C MET A 79 -1.80 -9.40 9.04
N PRO A 80 -2.15 -10.59 9.58
CA PRO A 80 -3.50 -11.13 9.45
C PRO A 80 -4.58 -10.23 10.07
N VAL A 81 -4.25 -9.48 11.14
CA VAL A 81 -5.17 -8.50 11.74
C VAL A 81 -5.36 -7.33 10.77
N ILE A 82 -4.28 -6.81 10.20
CA ILE A 82 -4.35 -5.72 9.21
C ILE A 82 -5.20 -6.12 8.01
N VAL A 83 -4.97 -7.30 7.42
CA VAL A 83 -5.74 -7.78 6.26
C VAL A 83 -7.22 -7.94 6.61
N ARG A 84 -7.53 -8.53 7.77
CA ARG A 84 -8.91 -8.67 8.25
C ARG A 84 -9.58 -7.31 8.41
N THR A 85 -8.86 -6.33 8.96
CA THR A 85 -9.41 -5.00 9.22
C THR A 85 -9.65 -4.25 7.91
N LEU A 86 -8.76 -4.41 6.92
CA LEU A 86 -9.01 -3.90 5.57
C LEU A 86 -10.24 -4.54 4.92
N SER A 87 -10.45 -5.84 5.15
CA SER A 87 -11.60 -6.57 4.60
C SER A 87 -12.94 -6.17 5.23
N SER A 88 -12.97 -5.81 6.51
CA SER A 88 -14.21 -5.49 7.24
C SER A 88 -14.56 -4.00 7.26
N CYS A 89 -13.63 -3.11 6.88
CA CYS A 89 -13.83 -1.67 7.00
C CYS A 89 -14.68 -1.02 5.90
N GLU A 90 -15.29 -1.80 4.99
CA GLU A 90 -16.13 -1.33 3.86
C GLU A 90 -15.52 -0.17 3.05
N GLY A 91 -14.18 -0.08 3.00
CA GLY A 91 -13.48 0.99 2.29
C GLY A 91 -13.26 2.29 3.08
N ALA A 92 -13.43 2.28 4.40
CA ALA A 92 -13.19 3.45 5.25
C ALA A 92 -11.75 3.98 5.13
N LEU A 93 -11.59 5.16 4.54
CA LEU A 93 -10.28 5.74 4.22
C LEU A 93 -9.37 5.92 5.44
N SER A 94 -9.94 6.31 6.59
CA SER A 94 -9.18 6.47 7.85
C SER A 94 -8.56 5.16 8.31
N VAL A 95 -9.26 4.04 8.13
CA VAL A 95 -8.78 2.69 8.46
C VAL A 95 -7.69 2.28 7.49
N GLN A 96 -7.91 2.43 6.18
CA GLN A 96 -6.90 2.13 5.16
C GLN A 96 -5.60 2.92 5.39
N GLN A 97 -5.70 4.20 5.75
CA GLN A 97 -4.55 5.04 6.10
C GLN A 97 -3.84 4.57 7.38
N ALA A 98 -4.59 4.13 8.40
CA ALA A 98 -4.00 3.58 9.62
C ALA A 98 -3.24 2.28 9.33
N CYS A 99 -3.81 1.36 8.55
CA CYS A 99 -3.16 0.14 8.08
C CYS A 99 -1.86 0.45 7.32
N SER A 100 -1.94 1.39 6.39
CA SER A 100 -0.81 1.81 5.57
C SER A 100 0.34 2.37 6.42
N LYS A 101 0.03 3.22 7.40
CA LYS A 101 1.03 3.76 8.36
C LYS A 101 1.61 2.67 9.26
N ALA A 102 0.81 1.73 9.74
CA ALA A 102 1.28 0.62 10.54
C ALA A 102 2.28 -0.25 9.76
N VAL A 103 1.97 -0.63 8.51
CA VAL A 103 2.86 -1.39 7.63
C VAL A 103 4.16 -0.64 7.39
N ALA A 104 4.09 0.65 7.03
CA ALA A 104 5.26 1.49 6.81
C ALA A 104 6.12 1.63 8.08
N ALA A 105 5.50 1.80 9.26
CA ALA A 105 6.21 1.90 10.53
C ALA A 105 6.91 0.58 10.90
N MET A 106 6.26 -0.57 10.70
CA MET A 106 6.89 -1.89 10.91
C MET A 106 8.08 -2.09 9.98
N ALA A 107 7.98 -1.72 8.70
CA ALA A 107 9.11 -1.78 7.77
C ALA A 107 10.26 -0.83 8.18
N ARG A 108 9.91 0.38 8.64
CA ARG A 108 10.89 1.42 8.99
C ARG A 108 11.64 1.12 10.28
N TYR A 109 10.92 0.71 11.33
CA TYR A 109 11.48 0.56 12.68
C TYR A 109 11.77 -0.89 13.05
N GLY A 110 11.09 -1.86 12.41
CA GLY A 110 11.24 -3.28 12.69
C GLY A 110 12.49 -3.91 12.07
N ILE A 111 13.20 -3.22 11.18
CA ILE A 111 14.37 -3.76 10.49
C ILE A 111 15.63 -3.16 11.09
N ASP A 112 16.47 -4.01 11.67
CA ASP A 112 17.82 -3.64 12.11
C ASP A 112 18.79 -3.72 10.92
N PRO A 113 19.39 -2.60 10.47
CA PRO A 113 20.36 -2.62 9.37
C PRO A 113 21.58 -3.51 9.64
N ALA A 114 21.95 -3.73 10.91
CA ALA A 114 23.09 -4.54 11.32
C ALA A 114 22.79 -6.05 11.33
N THR A 115 21.54 -6.46 11.20
CA THR A 115 21.18 -7.87 11.09
C THR A 115 21.49 -8.45 9.71
N ALA A 116 21.57 -9.78 9.65
CA ALA A 116 21.81 -10.53 8.43
C ALA A 116 20.72 -10.26 7.36
N GLU A 117 21.12 -10.27 6.09
CA GLU A 117 20.26 -9.92 4.95
C GLU A 117 18.98 -10.76 4.85
N ASP A 118 19.06 -12.03 5.19
CA ASP A 118 17.92 -12.96 5.25
C ASP A 118 16.85 -12.48 6.24
N LYS A 119 17.24 -12.03 7.43
CA LYS A 119 16.29 -11.51 8.43
C LYS A 119 15.60 -10.23 7.95
N LYS A 120 16.35 -9.34 7.30
CA LYS A 120 15.80 -8.09 6.74
C LYS A 120 14.81 -8.37 5.61
N ARG A 121 15.18 -9.30 4.71
CA ARG A 121 14.32 -9.79 3.63
C ARG A 121 13.05 -10.43 4.16
N ASN A 122 13.14 -11.26 5.20
CA ASN A 122 12.00 -11.94 5.80
C ASN A 122 10.97 -10.94 6.34
N VAL A 123 11.39 -9.85 6.99
CA VAL A 123 10.44 -8.81 7.45
C VAL A 123 9.68 -8.19 6.28
N ILE A 124 10.38 -7.80 5.21
CA ILE A 124 9.72 -7.24 4.01
C ILE A 124 8.78 -8.29 3.38
N HIS A 125 9.21 -9.54 3.31
CA HIS A 125 8.39 -10.64 2.80
C HIS A 125 7.10 -10.81 3.60
N SER A 126 7.19 -10.92 4.93
CA SER A 126 6.04 -11.13 5.82
C SER A 126 5.06 -9.95 5.80
N LEU A 127 5.54 -8.72 5.53
CA LEU A 127 4.68 -7.55 5.29
C LEU A 127 4.02 -7.57 3.90
N CYS A 128 4.79 -7.84 2.85
CA CYS A 128 4.36 -7.68 1.47
C CYS A 128 3.46 -8.81 0.97
N LYS A 129 3.79 -10.06 1.31
CA LYS A 129 3.11 -11.25 0.80
C LYS A 129 1.59 -11.25 1.04
N PRO A 130 1.09 -11.10 2.28
CA PRO A 130 -0.35 -11.11 2.52
C PRO A 130 -1.08 -9.96 1.80
N LEU A 131 -0.46 -8.79 1.66
CA LEU A 131 -1.05 -7.67 0.90
C LEU A 131 -1.10 -7.95 -0.60
N SER A 132 -0.08 -8.59 -1.14
CA SER A 132 -0.03 -9.00 -2.55
C SER A 132 -1.11 -10.02 -2.88
N ASP A 133 -1.37 -10.95 -1.97
CA ASP A 133 -2.40 -11.97 -2.12
C ASP A 133 -3.80 -11.35 -2.09
N SER A 134 -4.00 -10.32 -1.26
CA SER A 134 -5.26 -9.56 -1.15
C SER A 134 -5.59 -8.67 -2.37
N LEU A 135 -4.71 -8.52 -3.36
CA LEU A 135 -4.98 -7.71 -4.56
C LEU A 135 -6.02 -8.33 -5.51
N LEU A 136 -6.31 -9.63 -5.36
CA LEU A 136 -7.25 -10.38 -6.19
C LEU A 136 -8.60 -10.65 -5.49
N ASP A 137 -8.77 -10.12 -4.28
CA ASP A 137 -9.97 -10.27 -3.46
C ASP A 137 -11.03 -9.19 -3.80
N SER A 138 -11.90 -8.86 -2.84
CA SER A 138 -12.90 -7.80 -2.97
C SER A 138 -12.27 -6.44 -3.27
N GLN A 139 -13.01 -5.57 -3.96
CA GLN A 139 -12.56 -4.24 -4.38
C GLN A 139 -12.06 -3.39 -3.19
N HIS A 140 -12.76 -3.41 -2.06
CA HIS A 140 -12.39 -2.63 -0.87
C HIS A 140 -11.09 -3.15 -0.22
N LEU A 141 -10.90 -4.47 -0.19
CA LEU A 141 -9.69 -5.08 0.34
C LEU A 141 -8.50 -4.80 -0.60
N ALA A 142 -8.67 -4.95 -1.92
CA ALA A 142 -7.66 -4.64 -2.91
C ALA A 142 -7.22 -3.16 -2.84
N LEU A 143 -8.17 -2.24 -2.71
CA LEU A 143 -7.90 -0.81 -2.51
C LEU A 143 -7.03 -0.57 -1.26
N GLY A 144 -7.44 -1.12 -0.12
CA GLY A 144 -6.69 -0.98 1.13
C GLY A 144 -5.30 -1.62 1.08
N ALA A 145 -5.20 -2.81 0.47
CA ALA A 145 -3.94 -3.52 0.28
C ALA A 145 -2.98 -2.73 -0.63
N SER A 146 -3.48 -2.13 -1.71
CA SER A 146 -2.69 -1.29 -2.61
C SER A 146 -2.10 -0.07 -1.89
N LEU A 147 -2.85 0.57 -0.99
CA LEU A 147 -2.37 1.71 -0.21
C LEU A 147 -1.26 1.31 0.78
N CYS A 148 -1.38 0.12 1.37
CA CYS A 148 -0.35 -0.45 2.23
C CYS A 148 0.90 -0.83 1.43
N LEU A 149 0.75 -1.48 0.27
CA LEU A 149 1.83 -1.85 -0.63
C LEU A 149 2.59 -0.63 -1.15
N LYS A 150 1.88 0.39 -1.64
CA LYS A 150 2.48 1.67 -2.06
C LYS A 150 3.39 2.22 -0.95
N SER A 151 2.87 2.30 0.27
CA SER A 151 3.61 2.87 1.40
C SER A 151 4.77 2.00 1.86
N LEU A 152 4.66 0.67 1.71
CA LEU A 152 5.76 -0.26 1.92
C LEU A 152 6.87 -0.07 0.90
N VAL A 153 6.55 0.04 -0.39
CA VAL A 153 7.51 0.26 -1.49
C VAL A 153 8.17 1.64 -1.39
N ASP A 154 7.43 2.66 -0.96
CA ASP A 154 7.95 4.01 -0.74
C ASP A 154 8.95 4.07 0.43
N CYS A 155 8.93 3.11 1.37
CA CYS A 155 9.88 3.08 2.49
C CYS A 155 11.32 2.78 2.04
N ASP A 156 12.30 3.43 2.65
CA ASP A 156 13.72 3.15 2.36
C ASP A 156 14.15 1.73 2.71
N SER A 157 13.44 1.08 3.65
CA SER A 157 13.62 -0.34 3.97
C SER A 157 13.24 -1.27 2.82
N TRP A 158 12.48 -0.80 1.82
CA TRP A 158 12.13 -1.60 0.64
C TRP A 158 13.36 -2.05 -0.15
N ARG A 159 14.52 -1.39 0.00
CA ARG A 159 15.79 -1.87 -0.57
C ARG A 159 16.17 -3.29 -0.16
N PHE A 160 15.61 -3.81 0.93
CA PHE A 160 15.80 -5.18 1.40
C PHE A 160 14.84 -6.18 0.75
N ALA A 161 13.92 -5.76 -0.12
CA ALA A 161 13.05 -6.67 -0.87
C ALA A 161 13.89 -7.62 -1.75
N SER A 162 13.51 -8.90 -1.83
CA SER A 162 14.10 -9.82 -2.79
C SER A 162 13.58 -9.58 -4.20
N SER A 163 14.40 -9.87 -5.21
CA SER A 163 13.98 -9.81 -6.61
C SER A 163 12.78 -10.74 -6.86
N GLU A 164 12.75 -11.90 -6.19
CA GLU A 164 11.61 -12.81 -6.21
C GLU A 164 10.33 -12.12 -5.68
N MET A 165 10.40 -11.45 -4.53
CA MET A 165 9.26 -10.74 -3.95
C MET A 165 8.75 -9.62 -4.85
N VAL A 166 9.66 -8.81 -5.39
CA VAL A 166 9.31 -7.74 -6.34
C VAL A 166 8.64 -8.32 -7.58
N ASN A 167 9.18 -9.43 -8.12
CA ASN A 167 8.62 -10.10 -9.28
C ASN A 167 7.22 -10.68 -8.99
N THR A 168 7.03 -11.34 -7.85
CA THR A 168 5.71 -11.85 -7.43
C THR A 168 4.70 -10.72 -7.29
N LEU A 169 5.10 -9.59 -6.70
CA LEU A 169 4.23 -8.41 -6.60
C LEU A 169 3.85 -7.87 -7.99
N CYS A 170 4.81 -7.75 -8.92
CA CYS A 170 4.51 -7.35 -10.30
C CYS A 170 3.51 -8.31 -10.97
N GLN A 171 3.64 -9.62 -10.76
CA GLN A 171 2.69 -10.62 -11.28
C GLN A 171 1.29 -10.41 -10.70
N SER A 172 1.17 -10.27 -9.37
CA SER A 172 -0.12 -10.02 -8.71
C SER A 172 -0.78 -8.73 -9.22
N LEU A 173 -0.01 -7.65 -9.41
CA LEU A 173 -0.53 -6.39 -9.94
C LEU A 173 -0.99 -6.52 -11.40
N ALA A 174 -0.24 -7.27 -12.22
CA ALA A 174 -0.63 -7.52 -13.62
C ALA A 174 -1.94 -8.31 -13.70
N VAL A 175 -2.07 -9.39 -12.93
CA VAL A 175 -3.30 -10.19 -12.87
C VAL A 175 -4.48 -9.36 -12.36
N SER A 176 -4.26 -8.55 -11.32
CA SER A 176 -5.31 -7.70 -10.75
C SER A 176 -5.81 -6.65 -11.76
N LEU A 177 -4.90 -6.02 -12.51
CA LEU A 177 -5.25 -5.05 -13.57
C LEU A 177 -5.97 -5.66 -14.78
N GLU A 178 -5.69 -6.92 -15.08
CA GLU A 178 -6.43 -7.65 -16.12
C GLU A 178 -7.88 -7.92 -15.68
N ALA A 179 -8.06 -8.32 -14.40
CA ALA A 179 -9.36 -8.61 -13.81
C ALA A 179 -10.22 -7.35 -13.60
N ALA A 180 -9.63 -6.27 -13.13
CA ALA A 180 -10.30 -5.00 -12.87
C ALA A 180 -9.41 -3.80 -13.20
N SER A 181 -9.95 -2.79 -13.87
CA SER A 181 -9.21 -1.57 -14.23
C SER A 181 -9.17 -0.56 -13.08
N GLU A 182 -8.55 -0.99 -11.98
CA GLU A 182 -8.50 -0.26 -10.74
C GLU A 182 -7.37 0.76 -10.71
N SER A 183 -7.70 2.06 -10.71
CA SER A 183 -6.72 3.15 -10.73
C SER A 183 -5.85 3.24 -9.49
N HIS A 184 -6.25 2.63 -8.37
CA HIS A 184 -5.46 2.64 -7.14
C HIS A 184 -4.17 1.80 -7.24
N ILE A 185 -4.17 0.77 -8.09
CA ILE A 185 -2.98 -0.06 -8.39
C ILE A 185 -1.90 0.76 -9.09
N ALA A 186 -2.29 1.78 -9.85
CA ALA A 186 -1.39 2.66 -10.59
C ALA A 186 -0.31 3.27 -9.69
N LEU A 187 -0.68 3.65 -8.46
CA LEU A 187 0.24 4.23 -7.49
C LEU A 187 1.32 3.25 -7.01
N VAL A 188 0.99 1.95 -6.90
CA VAL A 188 1.94 0.91 -6.52
C VAL A 188 2.95 0.69 -7.65
N ILE A 189 2.47 0.67 -8.90
CA ILE A 189 3.34 0.53 -10.08
C ILE A 189 4.29 1.72 -10.20
N VAL A 190 3.82 2.94 -9.97
CA VAL A 190 4.68 4.14 -9.92
C VAL A 190 5.78 3.99 -8.86
N ALA A 191 5.44 3.52 -7.66
CA ALA A 191 6.41 3.30 -6.60
C ALA A 191 7.44 2.22 -6.99
N LEU A 192 6.99 1.13 -7.62
CA LEU A 192 7.87 0.05 -8.09
C LEU A 192 8.76 0.49 -9.24
N ALA A 193 8.27 1.26 -10.21
CA ALA A 193 9.08 1.76 -11.31
C ALA A 193 10.26 2.59 -10.78
N LYS A 194 10.03 3.42 -9.76
CA LYS A 194 11.07 4.21 -9.10
C LYS A 194 12.13 3.39 -8.38
N ARG A 195 11.72 2.31 -7.70
CA ARG A 195 12.59 1.54 -6.79
C ARG A 195 13.18 0.28 -7.42
N ASN A 196 12.53 -0.27 -8.43
CA ASN A 196 12.82 -1.57 -9.03
C ASN A 196 12.60 -1.60 -10.56
N ALA A 197 12.99 -0.53 -11.27
CA ALA A 197 12.81 -0.38 -12.71
C ALA A 197 13.13 -1.66 -13.51
N PHE A 198 14.29 -2.28 -13.27
CA PHE A 198 14.73 -3.48 -14.00
C PHE A 198 13.73 -4.65 -13.94
N THR A 199 13.10 -4.90 -12.78
CA THR A 199 12.08 -5.96 -12.68
C THR A 199 10.77 -5.54 -13.33
N VAL A 200 10.40 -4.26 -13.19
CA VAL A 200 9.17 -3.70 -13.79
C VAL A 200 9.24 -3.68 -15.32
N GLU A 201 10.43 -3.52 -15.90
CA GLU A 201 10.63 -3.55 -17.36
C GLU A 201 10.06 -4.82 -18.02
N ALA A 202 10.18 -5.97 -17.36
CA ALA A 202 9.63 -7.23 -17.87
C ALA A 202 8.08 -7.22 -17.98
N TYR A 203 7.42 -6.29 -17.30
CA TYR A 203 5.97 -6.11 -17.27
C TYR A 203 5.51 -4.82 -17.98
N ALA A 204 6.43 -4.03 -18.55
CA ALA A 204 6.16 -2.69 -19.06
C ALA A 204 4.98 -2.67 -20.04
N ARG A 205 4.99 -3.58 -21.02
CA ARG A 205 3.92 -3.70 -22.02
C ARG A 205 2.55 -3.95 -21.41
N LEU A 206 2.46 -4.79 -20.39
CA LEU A 206 1.21 -5.08 -19.69
C LEU A 206 0.73 -3.85 -18.92
N PHE A 207 1.62 -3.22 -18.16
CA PHE A 207 1.27 -2.02 -17.37
C PHE A 207 0.89 -0.83 -18.25
N VAL A 208 1.56 -0.61 -19.38
CA VAL A 208 1.18 0.42 -20.35
C VAL A 208 -0.21 0.16 -20.90
N LYS A 209 -0.48 -1.07 -21.37
CA LYS A 209 -1.80 -1.43 -21.89
C LYS A 209 -2.90 -1.23 -20.85
N SER A 210 -2.65 -1.62 -19.60
CA SER A 210 -3.59 -1.41 -18.50
C SER A 210 -3.78 0.08 -18.18
N GLY A 211 -2.72 0.88 -18.22
CA GLY A 211 -2.80 2.33 -18.03
C GLY A 211 -3.65 3.02 -19.08
N LEU A 212 -3.46 2.67 -20.36
CA LEU A 212 -4.29 3.18 -21.45
C LEU A 212 -5.76 2.80 -21.27
N ARG A 213 -6.04 1.55 -20.84
CA ARG A 213 -7.40 1.10 -20.54
C ARG A 213 -8.03 1.86 -19.37
N ILE A 214 -7.28 2.12 -18.29
CA ILE A 214 -7.78 2.91 -17.14
C ILE A 214 -8.07 4.35 -17.59
N LEU A 215 -7.22 4.94 -18.43
CA LEU A 215 -7.41 6.28 -18.97
C LEU A 215 -8.70 6.37 -19.81
N GLU A 216 -8.92 5.41 -20.72
CA GLU A 216 -10.13 5.33 -21.54
C GLU A 216 -11.38 5.17 -20.68
N LEU A 217 -11.38 4.25 -19.71
CA LEU A 217 -12.50 4.07 -18.80
C LEU A 217 -12.78 5.32 -17.96
N GLY A 218 -11.74 5.97 -17.45
CA GLY A 218 -11.87 7.24 -16.71
C GLY A 218 -12.39 8.39 -17.58
N PHE A 219 -12.19 8.34 -18.90
CA PHE A 219 -12.82 9.27 -19.83
C PHE A 219 -14.31 8.97 -20.01
N VAL A 220 -14.65 7.72 -20.29
CA VAL A 220 -16.05 7.27 -20.47
C VAL A 220 -16.90 7.53 -19.22
N GLU A 221 -16.34 7.30 -18.03
CA GLU A 221 -17.03 7.50 -16.76
C GLU A 221 -17.02 8.96 -16.28
N GLY A 222 -16.27 9.84 -16.94
CA GLY A 222 -16.06 11.22 -16.47
C GLY A 222 -15.20 11.30 -15.20
N ASP A 223 -14.56 10.21 -14.77
CA ASP A 223 -13.73 10.14 -13.57
C ASP A 223 -12.34 10.75 -13.80
N ALA A 224 -12.21 12.02 -13.44
CA ALA A 224 -10.95 12.77 -13.55
C ALA A 224 -9.82 12.14 -12.73
N GLN A 225 -10.11 11.52 -11.58
CA GLN A 225 -9.09 10.94 -10.72
C GLN A 225 -8.49 9.69 -11.38
N LYS A 226 -9.33 8.83 -11.98
CA LYS A 226 -8.86 7.68 -12.78
C LYS A 226 -7.96 8.14 -13.91
N ARG A 227 -8.35 9.19 -14.65
CA ARG A 227 -7.53 9.75 -15.75
C ARG A 227 -6.18 10.25 -15.26
N VAL A 228 -6.14 11.08 -14.21
CA VAL A 228 -4.87 11.60 -13.66
C VAL A 228 -3.97 10.45 -13.20
N LEU A 229 -4.49 9.46 -12.48
CA LEU A 229 -3.70 8.34 -11.99
C LEU A 229 -3.14 7.47 -13.13
N ALA A 230 -3.93 7.25 -14.18
CA ALA A 230 -3.49 6.53 -15.37
C ALA A 230 -2.36 7.27 -16.11
N VAL A 231 -2.55 8.57 -16.37
CA VAL A 231 -1.54 9.41 -17.03
C VAL A 231 -0.24 9.44 -16.20
N GLN A 232 -0.34 9.63 -14.89
CA GLN A 232 0.82 9.58 -14.00
C GLN A 232 1.53 8.22 -14.09
N MET A 233 0.80 7.10 -14.05
CA MET A 233 1.44 5.79 -14.19
C MET A 233 2.21 5.66 -15.50
N LEU A 234 1.61 6.05 -16.63
CA LEU A 234 2.26 5.99 -17.94
C LEU A 234 3.51 6.88 -17.99
N ASN A 235 3.43 8.11 -17.47
CA ASN A 235 4.57 9.02 -17.36
C ASN A 235 5.72 8.40 -16.55
N PHE A 236 5.41 7.88 -15.36
CA PHE A 236 6.44 7.30 -14.49
C PHE A 236 7.03 6.01 -15.08
N LEU A 237 6.28 5.22 -15.84
CA LEU A 237 6.85 4.09 -16.58
C LEU A 237 7.86 4.60 -17.62
N MET A 238 7.49 5.59 -18.44
CA MET A 238 8.38 6.18 -19.44
C MET A 238 9.65 6.80 -18.81
N LYS A 239 9.49 7.48 -17.66
CA LYS A 239 10.59 8.18 -16.98
C LYS A 239 11.63 7.26 -16.35
N TYR A 240 11.21 6.11 -15.81
CA TYR A 240 12.08 5.26 -15.00
C TYR A 240 12.52 3.97 -15.68
N LEU A 241 11.80 3.51 -16.70
CA LEU A 241 12.14 2.28 -17.42
C LEU A 241 13.05 2.60 -18.62
N ASN A 242 13.85 1.62 -19.03
CA ASN A 242 14.73 1.78 -20.19
C ASN A 242 13.93 2.08 -21.48
N PRO A 243 14.19 3.21 -22.16
CA PRO A 243 13.48 3.59 -23.39
C PRO A 243 13.57 2.53 -24.50
N LYS A 244 14.67 1.78 -24.56
CA LYS A 244 14.83 0.70 -25.56
C LYS A 244 13.85 -0.45 -25.32
N SER A 245 13.60 -0.77 -24.05
CA SER A 245 12.64 -1.81 -23.63
C SER A 245 11.18 -1.39 -23.84
N MET A 246 10.92 -0.10 -24.02
CA MET A 246 9.59 0.50 -24.12
C MET A 246 9.30 1.20 -25.46
N SER A 247 10.18 1.11 -26.45
CA SER A 247 10.08 1.94 -27.67
C SER A 247 8.72 1.86 -28.37
N SER A 248 8.16 0.66 -28.53
CA SER A 248 6.83 0.45 -29.10
C SER A 248 5.69 0.98 -28.23
N GLU A 249 5.86 0.92 -26.92
CA GLU A 249 4.88 1.33 -25.92
C GLU A 249 4.83 2.85 -25.77
N VAL A 250 5.97 3.54 -25.88
CA VAL A 250 6.06 5.00 -25.82
C VAL A 250 5.23 5.65 -26.93
N GLU A 251 5.32 5.14 -28.16
CA GLU A 251 4.55 5.67 -29.28
C GLU A 251 3.03 5.56 -29.03
N LEU A 252 2.58 4.43 -28.48
CA LEU A 252 1.17 4.23 -28.10
C LEU A 252 0.73 5.21 -27.02
N VAL A 253 1.58 5.45 -26.01
CA VAL A 253 1.28 6.42 -24.94
C VAL A 253 1.14 7.82 -25.53
N LEU A 254 2.10 8.26 -26.35
CA LEU A 254 2.07 9.60 -26.95
C LEU A 254 0.87 9.81 -27.86
N GLN A 255 0.51 8.80 -28.66
CA GLN A 255 -0.69 8.84 -29.49
C GLN A 255 -1.96 9.02 -28.64
N GLU A 256 -2.05 8.32 -27.51
CA GLU A 256 -3.21 8.46 -26.61
C GLU A 256 -3.21 9.82 -25.91
N MET A 257 -2.07 10.27 -25.39
CA MET A 257 -1.92 11.59 -24.76
C MET A 257 -2.36 12.72 -25.69
N GLY A 258 -2.08 12.61 -27.00
CA GLY A 258 -2.52 13.57 -28.01
C GLY A 258 -4.04 13.81 -28.05
N LYS A 259 -4.85 12.82 -27.65
CA LYS A 259 -6.32 12.96 -27.58
C LYS A 259 -6.80 13.75 -26.36
N HIS A 260 -5.96 13.86 -25.33
CA HIS A 260 -6.30 14.45 -24.03
C HIS A 260 -5.61 15.80 -23.76
N VAL A 261 -4.90 16.38 -24.72
CA VAL A 261 -4.23 17.68 -24.58
C VAL A 261 -5.21 18.79 -24.17
N GLU A 262 -6.41 18.76 -24.74
CA GLU A 262 -7.48 19.72 -24.46
C GLU A 262 -8.55 19.15 -23.50
N ASP A 263 -8.19 18.18 -22.64
CA ASP A 263 -9.12 17.62 -21.63
C ASP A 263 -9.76 18.74 -20.81
N GLU A 264 -11.07 18.68 -20.55
CA GLU A 264 -11.78 19.76 -19.84
C GLU A 264 -11.23 20.00 -18.43
N VAL A 265 -10.66 18.96 -17.80
CA VAL A 265 -10.13 19.00 -16.44
C VAL A 265 -8.67 19.47 -16.45
N TYR A 266 -8.41 20.61 -15.80
CA TYR A 266 -7.08 21.23 -15.72
C TYR A 266 -5.98 20.26 -15.25
N PHE A 267 -6.22 19.48 -14.18
CA PHE A 267 -5.22 18.55 -13.67
C PHE A 267 -4.87 17.42 -14.64
N VAL A 268 -5.83 16.98 -15.47
CA VAL A 268 -5.57 15.98 -16.51
C VAL A 268 -4.69 16.60 -17.59
N ARG A 269 -5.01 17.82 -18.06
CA ARG A 269 -4.16 18.52 -19.05
C ARG A 269 -2.73 18.68 -18.57
N VAL A 270 -2.52 19.14 -17.33
CA VAL A 270 -1.17 19.29 -16.75
C VAL A 270 -0.43 17.95 -16.78
N ALA A 271 -1.05 16.86 -16.32
CA ALA A 271 -0.41 15.55 -16.32
C ALA A 271 -0.09 15.04 -17.75
N VAL A 272 -0.97 15.32 -18.71
CA VAL A 272 -0.77 14.97 -20.13
C VAL A 272 0.42 15.73 -20.71
N HIS A 273 0.50 17.04 -20.49
CA HIS A 273 1.63 17.85 -20.95
C HIS A 273 2.96 17.40 -20.34
N GLU A 274 3.01 17.14 -19.03
CA GLU A 274 4.21 16.60 -18.37
C GLU A 274 4.65 15.26 -18.98
N THR A 275 3.69 14.42 -19.39
CA THR A 275 3.96 13.12 -20.02
C THR A 275 4.53 13.28 -21.42
N LEU A 276 3.99 14.22 -22.23
CA LEU A 276 4.50 14.52 -23.56
C LEU A 276 5.94 15.06 -23.50
N GLU A 277 6.23 15.98 -22.58
CA GLU A 277 7.58 16.51 -22.34
C GLU A 277 8.59 15.44 -21.89
N THR A 278 8.11 14.36 -21.25
CA THR A 278 8.99 13.29 -20.76
C THR A 278 9.52 12.39 -21.90
N ALA A 279 8.90 12.44 -23.08
CA ALA A 279 9.37 11.71 -24.26
C ALA A 279 10.39 12.47 -25.12
N GLU A 280 10.59 13.77 -24.85
CA GLU A 280 11.57 14.64 -25.52
C GLU A 280 12.97 14.52 -24.92
#